data_AF-A0A497HJZ9-F1
#
_entry.id   AF-A0A497HJZ9-F1
#
_cell.length_a   1.000
_cell.length_b   1.000
_cell.length_c   1.000
_cell.angle_alpha   90.00
_cell.angle_beta   90.00
_cell.angle_gamma   90.00
#
_symmetry.space_group_name_H-M   'P 1'
#
loop_
_entity.id
_entity.type
_entity.pdbx_description
1 polymer ?
#
loop_
_entity_poly.entity_id
_entity_poly.type
_entity_poly.pdbx_seq_one_letter_code
_entity_poly.pdbx_strand_id
1 'polypeptide(L)'
;NASVWTSDLERARRIASRIVCGGVAINNVLTASANFALPFGGAKQSGIGRYHGPYGLYAFSNIKALMIEKGKKQKEMNWYPYSREKYRLFLKTFKSLFSEKTIDKLKGLPTMIKLMRKG
;
A
#
# COMPACT_ATOMS: atom_id res chain seq x y z
N ASN A 1 1.67 15.19 20.26
CA ASN A 1 0.73 16.15 19.65
C ASN A 1 1.39 17.51 19.57
N ALA A 2 0.98 18.34 18.63
CA ALA A 2 1.49 19.70 18.49
C ALA A 2 0.33 20.69 18.28
N SER A 3 0.60 21.95 18.55
CA SER A 3 -0.32 23.05 18.30
C SER A 3 0.43 24.17 17.59
N VAL A 4 -0.16 24.74 16.54
CA VAL A 4 0.42 25.81 15.73
C VAL A 4 -0.47 27.05 15.86
N TRP A 5 0.11 28.15 16.33
CA TRP A 5 -0.62 29.41 16.58
C TRP A 5 -0.14 30.50 15.62
N THR A 6 -1.03 30.96 14.76
CA THR A 6 -0.76 32.08 13.83
C THR A 6 -2.06 32.54 13.16
N SER A 7 -2.10 33.80 12.74
CA SER A 7 -3.14 34.33 11.86
C SER A 7 -2.96 33.95 10.39
N ASP A 8 -1.75 33.57 9.96
CA ASP A 8 -1.46 33.12 8.59
C ASP A 8 -1.73 31.61 8.45
N LEU A 9 -2.92 31.27 7.93
CA LEU A 9 -3.35 29.89 7.76
C LEU A 9 -2.51 29.09 6.75
N GLU A 10 -1.93 29.74 5.74
CA GLU A 10 -1.07 29.08 4.77
C GLU A 10 0.26 28.70 5.41
N ARG A 11 0.83 29.59 6.23
CA ARG A 11 1.99 29.27 7.06
C ARG A 11 1.68 28.17 8.07
N ALA A 12 0.50 28.20 8.70
CA ALA A 12 0.09 27.17 9.64
C ALA A 12 0.07 25.78 8.98
N ARG A 13 -0.52 25.67 7.77
CA ARG A 13 -0.55 24.43 6.99
C ARG A 13 0.84 23.93 6.62
N ARG A 14 1.73 24.83 6.14
CA ARG A 14 3.13 24.48 5.80
C ARG A 14 3.91 23.97 7.01
N ILE A 15 3.69 24.54 8.19
CA ILE A 15 4.34 24.09 9.43
C ILE A 15 3.74 22.75 9.88
N ALA A 16 2.41 22.67 9.96
CA ALA A 16 1.70 21.47 10.40
C ALA A 16 2.07 20.22 9.56
N SER A 17 2.24 20.36 8.24
CA SER A 17 2.63 19.26 7.36
C SER A 17 4.08 18.78 7.53
N ARG A 18 4.96 19.58 8.14
CA ARG A 18 6.36 19.24 8.38
C ARG A 18 6.62 18.67 9.76
N ILE A 19 5.71 18.87 10.72
CA ILE A 19 5.87 18.38 12.09
C ILE A 19 5.52 16.89 12.15
N VAL A 20 6.51 16.06 12.49
CA VAL A 20 6.28 14.62 12.74
C VAL A 20 5.73 14.44 14.16
N CYS A 21 4.40 14.25 14.29
CA CYS A 21 3.75 14.03 15.58
C CYS A 21 2.45 13.21 15.46
N GLY A 22 1.80 13.00 16.60
CA GLY A 22 0.48 12.37 16.72
C GLY A 22 -0.60 13.09 15.88
N GLY A 23 -1.04 14.25 16.34
CA GLY A 23 -1.90 15.15 15.58
C GLY A 23 -1.49 16.61 15.82
N VAL A 24 -1.91 17.48 14.90
CA VAL A 24 -1.69 18.92 14.98
C VAL A 24 -3.04 19.64 15.04
N ALA A 25 -3.18 20.56 15.99
CA ALA A 25 -4.28 21.52 16.02
C ALA A 25 -3.75 22.92 15.64
N ILE A 26 -4.48 23.66 14.79
CA ILE A 26 -4.14 25.04 14.43
C ILE A 26 -5.04 25.96 15.24
N ASN A 27 -4.46 26.94 15.93
CA ASN A 27 -5.15 27.90 16.81
C ASN A 27 -6.06 27.23 17.85
N ASN A 28 -5.69 26.01 18.27
CA ASN A 28 -6.40 25.23 19.27
C ASN A 28 -5.45 24.18 19.87
N VAL A 29 -5.83 23.57 20.99
CA VAL A 29 -5.01 22.58 21.71
C VAL A 29 -5.61 21.18 21.63
N LEU A 30 -6.92 21.05 21.83
CA LEU A 30 -7.55 19.74 22.04
C LEU A 30 -8.37 19.24 20.86
N THR A 31 -8.71 20.08 19.88
CA THR A 31 -9.63 19.71 18.79
C THR A 31 -9.16 18.51 17.97
N ALA A 32 -7.86 18.39 17.72
CA ALA A 32 -7.31 17.23 17.00
C ALA A 32 -7.46 15.92 17.78
N SER A 33 -7.48 15.97 19.11
CA SER A 33 -7.61 14.80 19.99
C SER A 33 -9.07 14.49 20.35
N ALA A 34 -9.91 15.52 20.44
CA ALA A 34 -11.32 15.42 20.85
C ALA A 34 -12.23 14.99 19.70
N ASN A 35 -11.79 15.09 18.44
CA ASN A 35 -12.56 14.60 17.31
C ASN A 35 -12.37 13.08 17.14
N PHE A 36 -13.34 12.30 17.63
CA PHE A 36 -13.33 10.83 17.56
C PHE A 36 -13.41 10.25 16.14
N ALA A 37 -13.71 11.07 15.12
CA ALA A 37 -13.63 10.64 13.72
C ALA A 37 -12.20 10.70 13.16
N LEU A 38 -11.31 11.49 13.76
CA LEU A 38 -9.90 11.58 13.37
C LEU A 38 -9.06 10.53 14.09
N PRO A 39 -8.04 9.93 13.43
CA PRO A 39 -7.14 8.99 14.08
C PRO A 39 -6.34 9.69 15.18
N PHE A 40 -6.32 9.08 16.37
CA PHE A 40 -5.52 9.55 17.50
C PHE A 40 -4.43 8.53 17.86
N GLY A 41 -3.24 9.04 18.19
CA GLY A 41 -2.11 8.22 18.62
C GLY A 41 -0.79 8.98 18.57
N GLY A 42 0.31 8.28 18.84
CA GLY A 42 1.65 8.86 18.93
C GLY A 42 2.43 8.82 17.61
N ALA A 43 3.62 9.42 17.66
CA ALA A 43 4.69 9.18 16.70
C ALA A 43 6.05 9.17 17.43
N LYS A 44 6.95 8.27 17.00
CA LYS A 44 8.28 8.08 17.61
C LYS A 44 8.18 7.75 19.11
N GLN A 45 8.90 8.46 19.99
CA GLN A 45 8.91 8.24 21.43
C GLN A 45 7.54 8.49 22.11
N SER A 46 6.62 9.20 21.45
CA SER A 46 5.27 9.43 21.99
C SER A 46 4.29 8.28 21.73
N GLY A 47 4.74 7.21 21.05
CA GLY A 47 3.96 5.99 20.83
C GLY A 47 3.89 5.55 19.37
N ILE A 48 3.39 4.33 19.18
CA ILE A 48 3.14 3.69 17.89
C ILE A 48 1.65 3.32 17.75
N GLY A 49 1.18 3.20 16.52
CA GLY A 49 -0.22 2.86 16.24
C GLY A 49 -1.18 4.04 16.40
N ARG A 50 -2.45 3.81 16.04
CA ARG A 50 -3.54 4.79 16.05
C ARG A 50 -4.83 4.09 16.45
N TYR A 51 -5.71 4.81 17.15
CA TYR A 51 -7.10 4.42 17.38
C TYR A 51 -8.03 5.59 17.01
N HIS A 52 -9.30 5.55 17.42
CA HIS A 52 -10.41 6.39 16.90
C HIS A 52 -10.81 6.08 15.46
N GLY A 53 -12.04 6.48 15.10
CA GLY A 53 -12.63 6.23 13.79
C GLY A 53 -12.47 4.77 13.34
N PRO A 54 -12.33 4.54 12.01
CA PRO A 54 -12.08 3.21 11.46
C PRO A 54 -10.73 2.61 11.90
N TYR A 55 -9.74 3.46 12.19
CA TYR A 55 -8.40 3.02 12.60
C TYR A 55 -8.42 2.33 13.96
N GLY A 56 -9.31 2.75 14.87
CA GLY A 56 -9.55 2.08 16.13
C GLY A 56 -10.03 0.64 15.94
N LEU A 57 -11.01 0.42 15.06
CA LEU A 57 -11.48 -0.92 14.76
C LEU A 57 -10.35 -1.79 14.20
N TYR A 58 -9.56 -1.27 13.26
CA TYR A 58 -8.42 -1.99 12.68
C TYR A 58 -7.32 -2.30 13.71
N ALA A 59 -7.07 -1.40 14.66
CA ALA A 59 -6.05 -1.60 15.69
C ALA A 59 -6.35 -2.79 16.63
N PHE A 60 -7.65 -3.13 16.80
CA PHE A 60 -8.09 -4.26 17.61
C PHE A 60 -8.58 -5.45 16.76
N SER A 61 -8.37 -5.41 15.45
CA SER A 61 -8.78 -6.48 14.52
C SER A 61 -7.57 -7.22 13.96
N ASN A 62 -7.70 -8.53 13.77
CA ASN A 62 -6.74 -9.30 12.99
C ASN A 62 -7.13 -9.28 11.50
N ILE A 63 -6.48 -8.45 10.70
CA ILE A 63 -6.75 -8.35 9.26
C ILE A 63 -6.21 -9.60 8.56
N LYS A 64 -7.11 -10.43 8.05
CA LYS A 64 -6.78 -11.68 7.35
C LYS A 64 -7.04 -11.57 5.86
N ALA A 65 -6.01 -11.75 5.04
CA ALA A 65 -6.16 -11.93 3.60
C ALA A 65 -6.64 -13.35 3.27
N LEU A 66 -7.62 -13.45 2.37
CA LEU A 66 -8.14 -14.72 1.87
C LEU A 66 -8.25 -14.66 0.35
N MET A 67 -7.76 -15.69 -0.33
CA MET A 67 -7.83 -15.83 -1.77
C MET A 67 -8.48 -17.18 -2.09
N ILE A 68 -9.40 -17.17 -3.05
CA ILE A 68 -10.06 -18.39 -3.53
C ILE A 68 -9.74 -18.55 -5.01
N GLU A 69 -9.10 -19.66 -5.34
CA GLU A 69 -8.96 -20.11 -6.72
C GLU A 69 -10.02 -21.16 -7.03
N LYS A 70 -10.64 -21.06 -8.22
CA LYS A 70 -11.71 -21.98 -8.66
C LYS A 70 -11.20 -23.40 -9.00
N GLY A 71 -9.90 -23.68 -8.86
CA GLY A 71 -9.30 -25.00 -9.14
C GLY A 71 -9.39 -25.47 -10.59
N LYS A 72 -9.78 -24.62 -11.55
CA LYS A 72 -9.97 -25.02 -12.96
C LYS A 72 -8.67 -25.21 -13.74
N LYS A 73 -7.54 -24.70 -13.23
CA LYS A 73 -6.23 -24.86 -13.86
C LYS A 73 -5.50 -26.01 -13.18
N GLN A 74 -5.02 -26.97 -13.97
CA GLN A 74 -4.22 -28.08 -13.45
C GLN A 74 -2.82 -27.63 -13.01
N LYS A 75 -2.31 -26.54 -13.59
CA LYS A 75 -0.99 -25.98 -13.32
C LYS A 75 -0.96 -24.47 -13.50
N GLU A 76 -0.14 -23.77 -12.73
CA GLU A 76 0.17 -22.36 -12.97
C GLU A 76 1.54 -22.16 -13.62
N MET A 77 1.67 -20.94 -14.14
CA MET A 77 2.87 -20.41 -14.76
C MET A 77 4.11 -20.49 -13.84
N ASN A 78 3.91 -20.33 -12.54
CA ASN A 78 4.93 -20.40 -11.50
C ASN A 78 4.99 -21.75 -10.77
N TRP A 79 4.17 -22.73 -11.14
CA TRP A 79 4.18 -24.04 -10.47
C TRP A 79 5.29 -24.97 -11.00
N TYR A 80 5.72 -25.91 -10.16
CA TYR A 80 6.61 -27.01 -10.53
C TYR A 80 5.99 -27.88 -11.66
N PRO A 81 6.77 -28.55 -12.53
CA PRO A 81 8.24 -28.57 -12.62
C PRO A 81 8.85 -27.31 -13.23
N TYR A 82 9.99 -26.91 -12.66
CA TYR A 82 10.79 -25.81 -13.18
C TYR A 82 11.75 -26.29 -14.26
N SER A 83 11.86 -25.53 -15.35
CA SER A 83 12.86 -25.74 -16.39
C SER A 83 13.53 -24.41 -16.75
N ARG A 84 14.77 -24.46 -17.27
CA ARG A 84 15.46 -23.24 -17.74
C ARG A 84 14.63 -22.47 -18.77
N GLU A 85 13.91 -23.18 -19.64
CA GLU A 85 13.04 -22.55 -20.62
C GLU A 85 11.82 -21.90 -19.98
N LYS A 86 11.13 -22.59 -19.05
CA LYS A 86 9.96 -22.05 -18.34
C LYS A 86 10.35 -20.80 -17.53
N TYR A 87 11.48 -20.85 -16.83
CA TYR A 87 12.02 -19.70 -16.09
C TYR A 87 12.36 -18.51 -17.00
N ARG A 88 13.01 -18.76 -18.15
CA ARG A 88 13.32 -17.72 -19.13
C ARG A 88 12.06 -17.07 -19.69
N LEU A 89 11.04 -17.88 -20.02
CA LEU A 89 9.74 -17.40 -20.49
C LEU A 89 9.01 -16.60 -19.41
N PHE A 90 9.08 -17.05 -18.15
CA PHE A 90 8.51 -16.34 -17.00
C PHE A 90 9.13 -14.97 -16.83
N LEU A 91 10.47 -14.88 -16.75
CA LEU A 91 11.15 -13.60 -16.61
C LEU A 91 10.88 -12.66 -17.78
N LYS A 92 10.84 -13.17 -19.02
CA LYS A 92 10.56 -12.35 -20.20
C LYS A 92 9.12 -11.84 -20.20
N THR A 93 8.16 -12.66 -19.78
CA THR A 93 6.76 -12.25 -19.58
C THR A 93 6.65 -11.21 -18.48
N PHE A 94 7.30 -11.43 -17.33
CA PHE A 94 7.31 -10.51 -16.20
C PHE A 94 7.91 -9.14 -16.58
N LYS A 95 9.10 -9.13 -17.19
CA LYS A 95 9.76 -7.89 -17.64
C LYS A 95 8.93 -7.12 -18.67
N SER A 96 8.22 -7.82 -19.55
CA SER A 96 7.33 -7.19 -20.52
C SER A 96 6.09 -6.59 -19.85
N LEU A 97 5.46 -7.32 -18.92
CA LEU A 97 4.26 -6.87 -18.20
C LEU A 97 4.51 -5.57 -17.42
N PHE A 98 5.69 -5.47 -16.80
CA PHE A 98 6.12 -4.34 -15.98
C PHE A 98 6.99 -3.32 -16.74
N SER A 99 7.09 -3.39 -18.08
CA SER A 99 7.74 -2.34 -18.87
C SER A 99 6.87 -1.08 -18.91
N GLU A 100 7.50 0.09 -18.86
CA GLU A 100 6.81 1.38 -19.04
C GLU A 100 6.30 1.57 -20.48
N LYS A 101 6.94 0.91 -21.47
CA LYS A 101 6.61 1.07 -22.89
C LYS A 101 5.52 0.10 -23.33
N THR A 102 4.43 0.62 -23.89
CA THR A 102 3.30 -0.16 -24.44
C THR A 102 3.73 -1.15 -25.52
N ILE A 103 4.72 -0.79 -26.34
CA ILE A 103 5.27 -1.65 -27.39
C ILE A 103 5.92 -2.92 -26.80
N ASP A 104 6.58 -2.81 -25.65
CA ASP A 104 7.24 -3.95 -25.02
C ASP A 104 6.23 -4.90 -24.38
N LYS A 105 5.08 -4.39 -23.93
CA LYS A 105 3.93 -5.20 -23.49
C LYS A 105 3.37 -6.01 -24.67
N LEU A 106 3.15 -5.37 -25.82
CA LEU A 106 2.68 -6.02 -27.05
C LEU A 106 3.65 -7.11 -27.55
N LYS A 107 4.95 -6.83 -27.53
CA LYS A 107 6.00 -7.81 -27.90
C LYS A 107 6.11 -8.99 -26.93
N GLY A 108 5.58 -8.87 -25.71
CA GLY A 108 5.57 -9.93 -24.71
C GLY A 108 4.45 -10.96 -24.87
N LEU A 109 3.35 -10.62 -25.55
CA LEU A 109 2.18 -11.49 -25.73
C LEU A 109 2.52 -12.90 -26.26
N PRO A 110 3.36 -13.07 -27.30
CA PRO A 110 3.74 -14.40 -27.78
C PRO A 110 4.48 -15.23 -26.72
N THR A 111 5.29 -14.56 -25.90
CA THR A 111 6.05 -15.21 -24.81
C THR A 111 5.10 -15.65 -23.69
N MET A 112 4.12 -14.82 -23.35
CA MET A 112 3.09 -15.11 -22.36
C MET A 112 2.20 -16.27 -22.80
N ILE A 113 1.75 -16.30 -24.07
CA ILE A 113 0.96 -17.41 -24.63
C ILE A 113 1.78 -18.71 -24.59
N LYS A 114 3.05 -18.66 -24.99
CA LYS A 114 3.94 -19.84 -24.95
C LYS A 114 4.13 -20.35 -23.51
N LEU A 115 4.21 -19.46 -22.54
CA LEU A 115 4.35 -19.79 -21.13
C LEU A 115 3.06 -20.40 -20.54
N MET A 116 1.89 -19.87 -20.88
CA MET A 116 0.60 -20.43 -20.46
C MET A 116 0.34 -21.83 -21.03
N ARG A 117 0.89 -22.17 -22.21
CA ARG A 117 0.81 -23.52 -22.79
C ARG A 117 1.78 -24.52 -22.14
N LYS A 118 2.82 -24.03 -21.44
CA LYS A 118 3.82 -24.83 -20.72
C LYS A 118 3.60 -24.88 -19.21
N GLY A 119 2.74 -24.01 -18.69
CA GLY A 119 2.21 -24.08 -17.32
C GLY A 119 1.38 -25.31 -17.21
#